data_AF-A0A7S4GAF5-F1
#
_entry.id   AF-A0A7S4GAF5-F1
#
_cell.length_a   1.000
_cell.length_b   1.000
_cell.length_c   1.000
_cell.angle_alpha   90.00
_cell.angle_beta   90.00
_cell.angle_gamma   90.00
#
_symmetry.space_group_name_H-M   'P 1'
#
loop_
_entity.id
_entity.type
_entity.pdbx_description
1 polymer ?
#
loop_
_entity_poly.entity_id
_entity_poly.type
_entity_poly.pdbx_seq_one_letter_code
_entity_poly.pdbx_strand_id
1 'polypeptide(L)'
;GLLHLCEFIEDCEFTLLSQRVLHYLGQLGPTTQNPHKYIRYIYNRVILETPAVRAASVSALAKFAGLCPPLRQSVKVLLQRVMQDNDDEVRDRAVFYTNVLDSSEEDVETFIVDVANSTAQRRARLNNEKDDDVARFTDEGAGEGAGAEPGSPLAEQVVKQHKQIEKAIAELMAHPSLKKYGRPHKTSEPEHITDTESEFVVTYLKHTYADRVIFEFRVHNNMDDVLLENVSIHMDCEMEGLEEEGGIPIKDLASGESKSAYVTFAKDPDSFLTGSAACVLCFTMKEVDKDTGEPEEDGTEDEYQLEEVVLNICDFIEPYEVANFHKDWDDVGEL
;
A
#
# COMPACT_ATOMS: atom_id res chain seq x y z
N GLY A 1 12.62 18.20 -18.01
CA GLY A 1 13.70 17.98 -17.02
C GLY A 1 13.22 18.44 -15.64
N LEU A 2 13.92 18.14 -14.53
CA LEU A 2 13.47 18.31 -13.12
C LEU A 2 12.70 19.61 -12.79
N LEU A 3 12.98 20.73 -13.44
CA LEU A 3 12.19 21.97 -13.29
C LEU A 3 10.71 21.81 -13.70
N HIS A 4 10.42 21.01 -14.72
CA HIS A 4 9.05 20.70 -15.14
C HIS A 4 8.31 19.88 -14.07
N LEU A 5 9.04 19.05 -13.31
CA LEU A 5 8.47 18.37 -12.16
C LEU A 5 8.18 19.34 -11.01
N CYS A 6 8.99 20.39 -10.85
CA CYS A 6 8.71 21.47 -9.89
C CYS A 6 7.47 22.28 -10.27
N GLU A 7 7.31 22.61 -11.56
CA GLU A 7 6.09 23.25 -12.09
C GLU A 7 4.88 22.33 -11.91
N PHE A 8 5.02 21.04 -12.19
CA PHE A 8 3.94 20.07 -12.03
C PHE A 8 3.39 20.04 -10.60
N ILE A 9 4.25 20.00 -9.59
CA ILE A 9 3.80 19.98 -8.18
C ILE A 9 3.30 21.35 -7.68
N GLU A 10 3.36 22.43 -8.47
CA GLU A 10 2.72 23.70 -8.09
C GLU A 10 1.20 23.66 -8.21
N ASP A 11 0.69 22.93 -9.22
CA ASP A 11 -0.73 22.85 -9.54
C ASP A 11 -1.26 21.40 -9.46
N CYS A 12 -0.51 20.47 -8.84
CA CYS A 12 -0.90 19.07 -8.75
C CYS A 12 -1.93 18.81 -7.64
N GLU A 13 -3.12 18.36 -8.02
CA GLU A 13 -4.20 18.01 -7.07
C GLU A 13 -4.04 16.61 -6.46
N PHE A 14 -3.15 15.78 -7.03
CA PHE A 14 -2.96 14.39 -6.61
C PHE A 14 -1.85 14.27 -5.56
N THR A 15 -2.24 14.03 -4.31
CA THR A 15 -1.32 13.93 -3.15
C THR A 15 -0.20 12.90 -3.38
N LEU A 16 -0.53 11.68 -3.82
CA LEU A 16 0.45 10.61 -4.01
C LEU A 16 1.47 10.94 -5.11
N LEU A 17 1.04 11.56 -6.20
CA LEU A 17 1.92 11.99 -7.29
C LEU A 17 2.85 13.11 -6.82
N SER A 18 2.32 14.10 -6.09
CA SER A 18 3.12 15.15 -5.46
C SER A 18 4.20 14.58 -4.54
N GLN A 19 3.86 13.60 -3.70
CA GLN A 19 4.83 12.91 -2.83
C GLN A 19 5.91 12.17 -3.62
N ARG A 20 5.55 11.43 -4.67
CA ARG A 20 6.51 10.72 -5.54
C ARG A 20 7.46 11.69 -6.24
N VAL A 21 6.95 12.79 -6.76
CA VAL A 21 7.76 13.83 -7.39
C VAL A 21 8.69 14.50 -6.38
N LEU A 22 8.21 14.83 -5.18
CA LEU A 22 9.03 15.37 -4.10
C LEU A 22 10.14 14.41 -3.66
N HIS A 23 9.85 13.12 -3.58
CA HIS A 23 10.86 12.09 -3.30
C HIS A 23 11.96 12.10 -4.37
N TYR A 24 11.57 12.12 -5.64
CA TYR A 24 12.50 12.15 -6.78
C TYR A 24 13.32 13.45 -6.83
N LEU A 25 12.69 14.60 -6.54
CA LEU A 25 13.36 15.88 -6.39
C LEU A 25 14.38 15.85 -5.24
N GLY A 26 14.08 15.19 -4.13
CA GLY A 26 15.00 15.00 -3.02
C GLY A 26 16.23 14.13 -3.36
N GLN A 27 16.09 13.18 -4.30
CA GLN A 27 17.20 12.32 -4.76
C GLN A 27 18.07 13.00 -5.82
N LEU A 28 17.46 13.59 -6.84
CA LEU A 28 18.19 14.11 -8.01
C LEU A 28 18.45 15.61 -7.97
N GLY A 29 17.61 16.38 -7.28
CA GLY A 29 17.78 17.82 -7.15
C GLY A 29 19.14 18.25 -6.57
N PRO A 30 19.68 17.56 -5.54
CA PRO A 30 21.00 17.83 -4.97
C PRO A 30 22.16 17.63 -5.96
N THR A 31 22.01 16.74 -6.95
CA THR A 31 23.07 16.42 -7.92
C THR A 31 23.10 17.37 -9.12
N THR A 32 22.19 18.35 -9.17
CA THR A 32 22.10 19.31 -10.27
C THR A 32 23.15 20.42 -10.14
N GLN A 33 23.42 21.14 -11.25
CA GLN A 33 24.32 22.30 -11.24
C GLN A 33 23.85 23.44 -10.32
N ASN A 34 22.55 23.54 -10.02
CA ASN A 34 21.97 24.63 -9.22
C ASN A 34 20.93 24.10 -8.21
N PRO A 35 21.35 23.41 -7.14
CA PRO A 35 20.43 22.76 -6.20
C PRO A 35 19.53 23.75 -5.46
N HIS A 36 20.03 24.97 -5.18
CA HIS A 36 19.30 26.01 -4.47
C HIS A 36 17.94 26.39 -5.12
N LYS A 37 17.81 26.22 -6.44
CA LYS A 37 16.56 26.56 -7.15
C LYS A 37 15.43 25.64 -6.73
N TYR A 38 15.72 24.36 -6.56
CA TYR A 38 14.74 23.32 -6.21
C TYR A 38 14.25 23.44 -4.77
N ILE A 39 15.11 23.89 -3.85
CA ILE A 39 14.76 24.12 -2.44
C ILE A 39 13.56 25.07 -2.33
N ARG A 40 13.49 26.12 -3.16
CA ARG A 40 12.37 27.07 -3.14
C ARG A 40 11.05 26.40 -3.52
N TYR A 41 11.05 25.62 -4.59
CA TYR A 41 9.86 24.90 -5.05
C TYR A 41 9.37 23.91 -3.98
N ILE A 42 10.30 23.17 -3.36
CA ILE A 42 9.98 22.20 -2.30
C ILE A 42 9.47 22.91 -1.04
N TYR A 43 10.12 23.98 -0.59
CA TYR A 43 9.72 24.69 0.63
C TYR A 43 8.36 25.39 0.48
N ASN A 44 7.99 25.84 -0.71
CA ASN A 44 6.66 26.39 -0.95
C ASN A 44 5.56 25.34 -0.69
N ARG A 45 5.81 24.05 -1.00
CA ARG A 45 4.87 22.96 -0.69
C ARG A 45 4.70 22.75 0.81
N VAL A 46 5.76 22.95 1.60
CA VAL A 46 5.68 22.90 3.07
C VAL A 46 4.68 23.92 3.64
N ILE A 47 4.42 25.02 2.95
CA ILE A 47 3.51 26.07 3.43
C ILE A 47 2.08 25.88 2.92
N LEU A 48 1.94 25.42 1.67
CA LEU A 48 0.68 25.53 0.92
C LEU A 48 -0.12 24.23 0.80
N GLU A 49 0.47 23.09 1.20
CA GLU A 49 -0.09 21.77 0.91
C GLU A 49 -0.63 21.00 2.13
N THR A 50 -1.26 19.86 1.85
CA THR A 50 -1.72 18.91 2.85
C THR A 50 -0.57 18.35 3.71
N PRO A 51 -0.83 17.93 4.96
CA PRO A 51 0.20 17.35 5.83
C PRO A 51 1.06 16.27 5.16
N ALA A 52 0.44 15.36 4.40
CA ALA A 52 1.12 14.28 3.70
C ALA A 52 2.15 14.77 2.65
N VAL A 53 1.86 15.87 1.93
CA VAL A 53 2.78 16.47 0.95
C VAL A 53 3.85 17.31 1.67
N ARG A 54 3.50 17.97 2.77
CA ARG A 54 4.44 18.72 3.62
C ARG A 54 5.49 17.78 4.24
N ALA A 55 5.08 16.61 4.71
CA ALA A 55 5.95 15.54 5.21
C ALA A 55 7.01 15.08 4.20
N ALA A 56 6.56 14.84 2.95
CA ALA A 56 7.44 14.47 1.85
C ALA A 56 8.40 15.61 1.50
N SER A 57 7.92 16.85 1.55
CA SER A 57 8.73 18.05 1.31
C SER A 57 9.82 18.24 2.35
N VAL A 58 9.52 18.01 3.64
CA VAL A 58 10.48 18.03 4.75
C VAL A 58 11.58 17.00 4.52
N SER A 59 11.21 15.77 4.12
CA SER A 59 12.16 14.70 3.80
C SER A 59 13.05 15.04 2.60
N ALA A 60 12.46 15.65 1.56
CA ALA A 60 13.21 16.09 0.40
C ALA A 60 14.22 17.19 0.77
N LEU A 61 13.80 18.19 1.55
CA LEU A 61 14.69 19.23 2.07
C LEU A 61 15.85 18.64 2.89
N ALA A 62 15.57 17.70 3.80
CA ALA A 62 16.60 17.04 4.57
C ALA A 62 17.68 16.39 3.68
N LYS A 63 17.28 15.73 2.58
CA LYS A 63 18.23 15.17 1.59
C LYS A 63 19.12 16.23 0.95
N PHE A 64 18.59 17.42 0.61
CA PHE A 64 19.44 18.53 0.16
C PHE A 64 20.43 18.96 1.23
N ALA A 65 20.02 18.99 2.51
CA ALA A 65 20.92 19.33 3.61
C ALA A 65 22.02 18.27 3.82
N GLY A 66 21.70 16.98 3.64
CA GLY A 66 22.66 15.88 3.72
C GLY A 66 23.66 15.88 2.56
N LEU A 67 23.15 15.94 1.32
CA LEU A 67 23.94 15.82 0.09
C LEU A 67 24.64 17.11 -0.36
N CYS A 68 24.21 18.28 0.13
CA CYS A 68 24.81 19.58 -0.22
C CYS A 68 25.27 20.34 1.03
N PRO A 69 26.48 20.06 1.57
CA PRO A 69 27.00 20.73 2.76
C PRO A 69 26.95 22.27 2.74
N PRO A 70 27.22 22.97 1.60
CA PRO A 70 27.10 24.43 1.55
C PRO A 70 25.68 24.97 1.79
N LEU A 71 24.64 24.16 1.52
CA LEU A 71 23.24 24.55 1.70
C LEU A 71 22.65 24.07 3.02
N ARG A 72 23.36 23.22 3.77
CA ARG A 72 22.89 22.55 4.98
C ARG A 72 22.34 23.53 6.01
N GLN A 73 23.09 24.57 6.35
CA GLN A 73 22.64 25.55 7.34
C GLN A 73 21.39 26.32 6.88
N SER A 74 21.31 26.66 5.59
CA SER A 74 20.14 27.35 5.03
C SER A 74 18.90 26.48 5.09
N VAL A 75 19.01 25.19 4.73
CA VAL A 75 17.91 24.23 4.81
C VAL A 75 17.52 23.94 6.25
N LYS A 76 18.49 23.82 7.16
CA LYS A 76 18.23 23.61 8.59
C LYS A 76 17.36 24.74 9.19
N VAL A 77 17.61 25.99 8.82
CA VAL A 77 16.76 27.13 9.23
C VAL A 77 15.33 26.98 8.70
N LEU A 78 15.15 26.41 7.51
CA LEU A 78 13.82 26.11 6.98
C LEU A 78 13.14 25.01 7.80
N LEU A 79 13.82 23.90 8.07
CA LEU A 79 13.31 22.79 8.88
C LEU A 79 12.93 23.24 10.30
N GLN A 80 13.73 24.11 10.92
CA GLN A 80 13.42 24.67 12.25
C GLN A 80 12.10 25.45 12.29
N ARG A 81 11.68 26.06 11.17
CA ARG A 81 10.36 26.72 11.09
C ARG A 81 9.22 25.69 11.01
N VAL A 82 9.47 24.55 10.37
CA VAL A 82 8.51 23.45 10.25
C VAL A 82 8.28 22.73 11.57
N MET A 83 9.17 22.88 12.55
CA MET A 83 8.94 22.37 13.92
C MET A 83 7.71 23.02 14.60
N GLN A 84 7.15 24.09 14.04
CA GLN A 84 5.92 24.75 14.52
C GLN A 84 4.69 24.38 13.67
N ASP A 85 4.77 23.33 12.84
CA ASP A 85 3.64 22.86 12.05
C ASP A 85 2.49 22.38 12.94
N ASN A 86 1.25 22.46 12.46
CA ASN A 86 0.10 21.96 13.19
C ASN A 86 0.01 20.43 13.19
N ASP A 87 0.63 19.78 12.20
CA ASP A 87 0.61 18.32 12.05
C ASP A 87 1.80 17.66 12.78
N ASP A 88 1.51 16.60 13.53
CA ASP A 88 2.46 15.92 14.40
C ASP A 88 3.56 15.22 13.59
N GLU A 89 3.21 14.56 12.49
CA GLU A 89 4.16 13.84 11.64
C GLU A 89 5.16 14.83 11.01
N VAL A 90 4.64 15.95 10.49
CA VAL A 90 5.45 16.98 9.84
C VAL A 90 6.42 17.62 10.84
N ARG A 91 5.95 17.91 12.07
CA ARG A 91 6.81 18.42 13.15
C ARG A 91 7.88 17.41 13.53
N ASP A 92 7.50 16.16 13.78
CA ASP A 92 8.42 15.12 14.27
C ASP A 92 9.53 14.84 13.27
N ARG A 93 9.21 14.80 11.96
CA ARG A 93 10.23 14.73 10.90
C ARG A 93 11.17 15.92 10.92
N ALA A 94 10.64 17.13 11.07
CA ALA A 94 11.45 18.34 11.10
C ALA A 94 12.40 18.35 12.31
N VAL A 95 11.93 17.93 13.49
CA VAL A 95 12.76 17.76 14.69
C VAL A 95 13.83 16.69 14.45
N PHE A 96 13.44 15.51 13.97
CA PHE A 96 14.34 14.40 13.70
C PHE A 96 15.47 14.81 12.76
N TYR A 97 15.14 15.34 11.57
CA TYR A 97 16.16 15.73 10.60
C TYR A 97 17.04 16.88 11.09
N THR A 98 16.50 17.83 11.85
CA THR A 98 17.31 18.90 12.45
C THR A 98 18.35 18.34 13.42
N ASN A 99 17.99 17.36 14.23
CA ASN A 99 18.89 16.70 15.18
C ASN A 99 19.94 15.83 14.47
N VAL A 100 19.54 15.06 13.46
CA VAL A 100 20.48 14.23 12.67
C VAL A 100 21.48 15.11 11.93
N LEU A 101 21.06 16.26 11.38
CA LEU A 101 21.97 17.21 10.71
C LEU A 101 22.99 17.86 11.65
N ASP A 102 22.76 17.81 12.96
CA ASP A 102 23.71 18.23 14.01
C ASP A 102 24.58 17.08 14.54
N SER A 103 24.30 15.86 14.11
CA SER A 103 25.02 14.65 14.50
C SER A 103 26.24 14.42 13.58
N SER A 104 26.82 13.22 13.60
CA SER A 104 28.00 12.93 12.77
C SER A 104 27.64 12.87 11.27
N GLU A 105 28.61 13.06 10.37
CA GLU A 105 28.38 12.87 8.93
C GLU A 105 27.97 11.43 8.60
N GLU A 106 28.38 10.46 9.41
CA GLU A 106 27.96 9.05 9.30
C GLU A 106 26.47 8.89 9.62
N ASP A 107 25.96 9.60 10.64
CA ASP A 107 24.53 9.63 10.96
C ASP A 107 23.73 10.31 9.85
N VAL A 108 24.25 11.41 9.29
CA VAL A 108 23.62 12.10 8.15
C VAL A 108 23.53 11.16 6.94
N GLU A 109 24.62 10.45 6.61
CA GLU A 109 24.62 9.49 5.53
C GLU A 109 23.60 8.36 5.81
N THR A 110 23.61 7.80 7.01
CA THR A 110 22.79 6.65 7.40
C THR A 110 21.30 6.97 7.47
N PHE A 111 20.93 8.12 8.05
CA PHE A 111 19.55 8.45 8.41
C PHE A 111 18.87 9.48 7.48
N ILE A 112 19.61 10.08 6.53
CA ILE A 112 19.06 11.04 5.58
C ILE A 112 19.33 10.63 4.13
N VAL A 113 20.58 10.29 3.81
CA VAL A 113 21.00 10.06 2.42
C VAL A 113 20.70 8.64 1.98
N ASP A 114 21.18 7.65 2.74
CA ASP A 114 21.16 6.24 2.39
C ASP A 114 20.32 5.41 3.37
N VAL A 115 19.14 5.94 3.69
CA VAL A 115 18.16 5.29 4.58
C VAL A 115 17.78 3.90 4.08
N ALA A 116 17.73 3.70 2.76
CA ALA A 116 17.36 2.43 2.17
C ALA A 116 18.44 1.36 2.39
N ASN A 117 19.71 1.66 2.11
CA ASN A 117 20.77 0.66 2.33
C ASN A 117 21.10 0.50 3.82
N SER A 118 21.02 1.56 4.64
CA SER A 118 21.22 1.44 6.09
C SER A 118 20.17 0.53 6.74
N THR A 119 18.92 0.65 6.30
CA THR A 119 17.83 -0.23 6.72
C THR A 119 18.01 -1.65 6.17
N ALA A 120 18.45 -1.80 4.91
CA ALA A 120 18.70 -3.11 4.29
C ALA A 120 19.89 -3.85 4.93
N GLN A 121 20.99 -3.17 5.22
CA GLN A 121 22.16 -3.74 5.91
C GLN A 121 21.82 -4.15 7.34
N ARG A 122 21.03 -3.35 8.05
CA ARG A 122 20.56 -3.67 9.39
C ARG A 122 19.62 -4.88 9.39
N ARG A 123 18.80 -5.04 8.35
CA ARG A 123 17.95 -6.22 8.14
C ARG A 123 18.75 -7.47 7.74
N ALA A 124 19.75 -7.36 6.87
CA ALA A 124 20.56 -8.49 6.44
C ALA A 124 21.36 -9.13 7.58
N ARG A 125 21.77 -8.34 8.57
CA ARG A 125 22.42 -8.85 9.79
C ARG A 125 21.49 -9.65 10.69
N LEU A 126 20.18 -9.39 10.65
CA LEU A 126 19.17 -10.04 11.49
C LEU A 126 18.62 -11.34 10.87
N ASN A 127 18.88 -11.61 9.59
CA ASN A 127 18.32 -12.77 8.87
C ASN A 127 19.18 -14.04 8.90
N ASN A 128 20.43 -13.99 9.39
CA ASN A 128 21.36 -15.12 9.31
C ASN A 128 21.27 -16.13 10.47
N GLU A 129 20.43 -15.89 11.48
CA GLU A 129 20.32 -16.72 12.69
C GLU A 129 18.82 -17.02 12.95
N LYS A 130 18.41 -18.29 12.81
CA LYS A 130 17.09 -18.83 13.20
C LYS A 130 17.23 -20.32 13.52
N ASP A 131 16.77 -20.77 14.70
CA ASP A 131 15.77 -21.84 14.86
C ASP A 131 15.49 -22.16 16.35
N ASP A 132 14.22 -22.49 16.63
CA ASP A 132 13.63 -23.22 17.77
C ASP A 132 12.78 -22.47 18.83
N ASP A 133 11.62 -23.11 19.09
CA ASP A 133 10.69 -23.00 20.22
C ASP A 133 9.55 -21.98 20.21
N VAL A 134 8.62 -22.27 19.29
CA VAL A 134 7.18 -22.09 19.46
C VAL A 134 6.68 -22.81 20.71
N ALA A 135 6.36 -22.05 21.76
CA ALA A 135 5.13 -22.15 22.58
C ALA A 135 5.37 -21.64 24.00
N ARG A 136 4.62 -20.61 24.44
CA ARG A 136 3.83 -20.65 25.69
C ARG A 136 3.16 -19.33 26.08
N PHE A 137 1.84 -19.46 26.25
CA PHE A 137 0.92 -18.69 27.09
C PHE A 137 0.23 -17.44 26.54
N THR A 138 -1.09 -17.52 26.74
CA THR A 138 -2.21 -16.63 26.46
C THR A 138 -2.28 -15.45 27.44
N ASP A 139 -2.80 -14.35 26.92
CA ASP A 139 -3.74 -13.39 27.51
C ASP A 139 -3.52 -12.96 28.98
N GLU A 140 -3.09 -11.70 29.15
CA GLU A 140 -3.75 -10.71 30.00
C GLU A 140 -2.91 -9.41 29.99
N GLY A 141 -3.39 -8.37 29.31
CA GLY A 141 -2.79 -7.03 29.40
C GLY A 141 -2.89 -6.20 28.14
N ALA A 142 -4.11 -5.74 27.81
CA ALA A 142 -4.32 -4.71 26.81
C ALA A 142 -3.51 -3.45 27.18
N GLY A 143 -2.46 -3.16 26.41
CA GLY A 143 -1.68 -1.92 26.47
C GLY A 143 -2.22 -0.94 25.43
N GLU A 144 -2.71 0.20 25.90
CA GLU A 144 -3.25 1.30 25.09
C GLU A 144 -2.19 1.84 24.11
N GLY A 145 -2.22 1.36 22.87
CA GLY A 145 -1.65 2.07 21.72
C GLY A 145 -2.47 3.32 21.43
N ALA A 146 -1.80 4.37 20.94
CA ALA A 146 -2.38 5.66 20.57
C ALA A 146 -3.53 5.50 19.55
N GLY A 147 -4.72 5.22 20.05
CA GLY A 147 -5.95 5.16 19.29
C GLY A 147 -6.51 6.56 19.12
N ALA A 148 -6.95 6.85 17.91
CA ALA A 148 -7.83 7.98 17.62
C ALA A 148 -8.92 8.09 18.71
N GLU A 149 -9.28 9.32 19.10
CA GLU A 149 -10.30 9.53 20.12
C GLU A 149 -11.57 8.71 19.80
N PRO A 150 -12.13 7.98 20.80
CA PRO A 150 -13.31 7.16 20.59
C PRO A 150 -14.47 7.99 20.04
N GLY A 151 -14.90 7.70 18.80
CA GLY A 151 -15.99 8.41 18.11
C GLY A 151 -15.56 9.45 17.06
N SER A 152 -14.27 9.55 16.72
CA SER A 152 -13.85 10.32 15.54
C SER A 152 -14.27 9.64 14.23
N PRO A 153 -14.52 10.40 13.14
CA PRO A 153 -14.85 9.83 11.82
C PRO A 153 -13.78 8.86 11.30
N LEU A 154 -12.51 9.11 11.64
CA LEU A 154 -11.39 8.25 11.28
C LEU A 154 -11.45 6.91 12.02
N ALA A 155 -11.76 6.92 13.32
CA ALA A 155 -11.93 5.70 14.11
C ALA A 155 -13.11 4.86 13.60
N GLU A 156 -14.22 5.49 13.23
CA GLU A 156 -15.37 4.80 12.64
C GLU A 156 -15.03 4.17 11.29
N GLN A 157 -14.24 4.85 10.47
CA GLN A 157 -13.80 4.36 9.17
C GLN A 157 -12.86 3.16 9.30
N VAL A 158 -11.88 3.20 10.22
CA VAL A 158 -10.99 2.07 10.52
C VAL A 158 -11.78 0.86 11.02
N VAL A 159 -12.75 1.06 11.93
CA VAL A 159 -13.62 -0.03 12.42
C VAL A 159 -14.45 -0.64 11.28
N LYS A 160 -14.96 0.20 10.36
CA LYS A 160 -15.73 -0.27 9.20
C LYS A 160 -14.85 -1.06 8.23
N GLN A 161 -13.65 -0.58 7.94
CA GLN A 161 -12.67 -1.28 7.10
C GLN A 161 -12.29 -2.63 7.70
N HIS A 162 -11.96 -2.67 9.00
CA HIS A 162 -11.61 -3.93 9.67
C HIS A 162 -12.74 -4.96 9.63
N LYS A 163 -14.00 -4.53 9.82
CA LYS A 163 -15.17 -5.40 9.67
C LYS A 163 -15.34 -5.92 8.24
N GLN A 164 -15.03 -5.12 7.23
CA GLN A 164 -15.10 -5.54 5.83
C GLN A 164 -14.05 -6.59 5.50
N ILE A 165 -12.82 -6.41 6.01
CA ILE A 165 -11.72 -7.37 5.84
C ILE A 165 -12.05 -8.70 6.54
N GLU A 166 -12.49 -8.67 7.80
CA GLU A 166 -12.86 -9.91 8.52
C GLU A 166 -14.03 -10.64 7.84
N LYS A 167 -14.98 -9.89 7.26
CA LYS A 167 -16.05 -10.48 6.45
C LYS A 167 -15.50 -11.18 5.21
N ALA A 168 -14.60 -10.55 4.45
CA ALA A 168 -13.97 -11.15 3.28
C ALA A 168 -13.19 -12.43 3.65
N ILE A 169 -12.42 -12.39 4.74
CA ILE A 169 -11.71 -13.56 5.27
C ILE A 169 -12.69 -14.69 5.61
N ALA A 170 -13.81 -14.39 6.26
CA ALA A 170 -14.82 -15.40 6.59
C ALA A 170 -15.48 -16.00 5.33
N GLU A 171 -15.77 -15.19 4.32
CA GLU A 171 -16.32 -15.64 3.02
C GLU A 171 -15.32 -16.53 2.28
N LEU A 172 -14.04 -16.14 2.23
CA LEU A 172 -12.96 -16.94 1.64
C LEU A 172 -12.81 -18.31 2.33
N MET A 173 -12.81 -18.33 3.67
CA MET A 173 -12.70 -19.57 4.44
C MET A 173 -13.94 -20.47 4.32
N ALA A 174 -15.11 -19.91 4.03
CA ALA A 174 -16.33 -20.67 3.79
C ALA A 174 -16.40 -21.23 2.36
N HIS A 175 -15.64 -20.66 1.41
CA HIS A 175 -15.70 -21.05 0.01
C HIS A 175 -15.22 -22.51 -0.20
N PRO A 176 -16.00 -23.37 -0.90
CA PRO A 176 -15.71 -24.81 -0.99
C PRO A 176 -14.31 -25.16 -1.50
N SER A 177 -13.80 -24.39 -2.46
CA SER A 177 -12.49 -24.60 -3.10
C SER A 177 -11.32 -23.97 -2.33
N LEU A 178 -11.58 -22.97 -1.49
CA LEU A 178 -10.54 -22.18 -0.81
C LEU A 178 -10.42 -22.49 0.69
N LYS A 179 -11.46 -23.07 1.31
CA LYS A 179 -11.47 -23.45 2.74
C LYS A 179 -10.28 -24.30 3.20
N LYS A 180 -9.65 -25.03 2.27
CA LYS A 180 -8.46 -25.86 2.53
C LYS A 180 -7.23 -25.04 2.92
N TYR A 181 -7.18 -23.76 2.56
CA TYR A 181 -6.05 -22.86 2.85
C TYR A 181 -6.15 -22.23 4.26
N GLY A 182 -7.34 -22.25 4.87
CA GLY A 182 -7.54 -21.68 6.20
C GLY A 182 -7.50 -20.15 6.21
N ARG A 183 -7.09 -19.57 7.35
CA ARG A 183 -7.02 -18.12 7.52
C ARG A 183 -5.73 -17.58 6.90
N PRO A 184 -5.77 -16.52 6.07
CA PRO A 184 -4.55 -15.89 5.56
C PRO A 184 -3.75 -15.23 6.68
N HIS A 185 -2.43 -15.13 6.51
CA HIS A 185 -1.55 -14.41 7.43
C HIS A 185 -1.88 -12.92 7.42
N LYS A 186 -2.11 -12.37 6.23
CA LYS A 186 -2.48 -10.97 6.07
C LYS A 186 -3.49 -10.82 4.95
N THR A 187 -4.39 -9.86 5.10
CA THR A 187 -5.30 -9.42 4.04
C THR A 187 -5.14 -7.92 3.85
N SER A 188 -4.99 -7.47 2.61
CA SER A 188 -4.88 -6.04 2.31
C SER A 188 -6.19 -5.30 2.54
N GLU A 189 -6.12 -3.97 2.57
CA GLU A 189 -7.32 -3.16 2.42
C GLU A 189 -7.91 -3.29 1.01
N PRO A 190 -9.23 -3.13 0.84
CA PRO A 190 -9.86 -3.10 -0.47
C PRO A 190 -9.39 -1.89 -1.28
N GLU A 191 -8.92 -2.12 -2.50
CA GLU A 191 -8.51 -1.08 -3.44
C GLU A 191 -9.38 -1.14 -4.70
N HIS A 192 -9.72 0.03 -5.25
CA HIS A 192 -10.50 0.14 -6.49
C HIS A 192 -9.57 -0.02 -7.69
N ILE A 193 -10.00 -0.81 -8.68
CA ILE A 193 -9.30 -0.99 -9.97
C ILE A 193 -10.16 -0.58 -11.17
N THR A 194 -11.32 0.01 -10.88
CA THR A 194 -12.17 0.74 -11.81
C THR A 194 -12.74 1.98 -11.13
N ASP A 195 -13.21 2.94 -11.93
CA ASP A 195 -13.94 4.10 -11.42
C ASP A 195 -15.27 3.66 -10.78
N THR A 196 -15.66 4.32 -9.69
CA THR A 196 -16.94 4.13 -9.00
C THR A 196 -18.18 4.43 -9.83
N GLU A 197 -18.03 5.18 -10.94
CA GLU A 197 -19.12 5.51 -11.85
C GLU A 197 -19.14 4.64 -13.13
N SER A 198 -18.26 3.64 -13.22
CA SER A 198 -18.20 2.73 -14.37
C SER A 198 -19.34 1.70 -14.38
N GLU A 199 -19.48 0.99 -15.50
CA GLU A 199 -20.44 -0.11 -15.68
C GLU A 199 -20.19 -1.26 -14.69
N PHE A 200 -18.92 -1.45 -14.30
CA PHE A 200 -18.49 -2.44 -13.34
C PHE A 200 -17.61 -1.80 -12.26
N VAL A 201 -18.12 -1.69 -11.04
CA VAL A 201 -17.28 -1.25 -9.92
C VAL A 201 -16.55 -2.45 -9.36
N VAL A 202 -15.23 -2.50 -9.57
CA VAL A 202 -14.38 -3.61 -9.17
C VAL A 202 -13.42 -3.13 -8.08
N THR A 203 -13.46 -3.84 -6.96
CA THR A 203 -12.48 -3.70 -5.88
C THR A 203 -11.75 -5.01 -5.70
N TYR A 204 -10.51 -4.97 -5.24
CA TYR A 204 -9.76 -6.19 -4.96
C TYR A 204 -9.09 -6.18 -3.58
N LEU A 205 -8.87 -7.38 -3.04
CA LEU A 205 -8.11 -7.65 -1.84
C LEU A 205 -7.05 -8.71 -2.12
N LYS A 206 -5.94 -8.63 -1.39
CA LYS A 206 -4.84 -9.61 -1.42
C LYS A 206 -4.85 -10.40 -0.14
N HIS A 207 -5.10 -11.71 -0.21
CA HIS A 207 -4.96 -12.63 0.91
C HIS A 207 -3.63 -13.38 0.80
N THR A 208 -2.70 -13.11 1.70
CA THR A 208 -1.34 -13.64 1.64
C THR A 208 -1.14 -14.80 2.62
N TYR A 209 -0.45 -15.83 2.14
CA TYR A 209 -0.01 -17.01 2.86
C TYR A 209 1.51 -17.14 2.70
N ALA A 210 2.15 -18.11 3.37
CA ALA A 210 3.59 -18.35 3.21
C ALA A 210 3.95 -18.78 1.79
N ASP A 211 3.13 -19.66 1.21
CA ASP A 211 3.36 -20.33 -0.07
C ASP A 211 2.36 -19.91 -1.15
N ARG A 212 1.45 -18.95 -0.89
CA ARG A 212 0.35 -18.59 -1.79
C ARG A 212 -0.09 -17.14 -1.66
N VAL A 213 -0.70 -16.63 -2.72
CA VAL A 213 -1.49 -15.39 -2.73
C VAL A 213 -2.82 -15.66 -3.40
N ILE A 214 -3.92 -15.22 -2.78
CA ILE A 214 -5.25 -15.25 -3.38
C ILE A 214 -5.69 -13.80 -3.58
N PHE A 215 -5.99 -13.44 -4.82
CA PHE A 215 -6.62 -12.18 -5.16
C PHE A 215 -8.13 -12.38 -5.17
N GLU A 216 -8.84 -11.64 -4.32
CA GLU A 216 -10.31 -11.57 -4.33
C GLU A 216 -10.73 -10.32 -5.09
N PHE A 217 -11.51 -10.47 -6.16
CA PHE A 217 -12.08 -9.38 -6.94
C PHE A 217 -13.58 -9.30 -6.68
N ARG A 218 -14.00 -8.28 -5.96
CA ARG A 218 -15.41 -7.99 -5.70
C ARG A 218 -15.94 -7.10 -6.82
N VAL A 219 -16.77 -7.69 -7.67
CA VAL A 219 -17.36 -7.07 -8.86
C VAL A 219 -18.80 -6.67 -8.53
N HIS A 220 -19.13 -5.40 -8.80
CA HIS A 220 -20.49 -4.89 -8.74
C HIS A 220 -20.99 -4.54 -10.15
N ASN A 221 -22.14 -5.09 -10.54
CA ASN A 221 -22.75 -4.83 -11.84
C ASN A 221 -23.68 -3.62 -11.73
N ASN A 222 -23.31 -2.51 -12.40
CA ASN A 222 -24.10 -1.28 -12.43
C ASN A 222 -24.90 -1.11 -13.74
N MET A 223 -24.88 -2.11 -14.63
CA MET A 223 -25.68 -2.08 -15.85
C MET A 223 -27.13 -2.46 -15.56
N ASP A 224 -28.05 -1.60 -15.97
CA ASP A 224 -29.49 -1.83 -15.85
C ASP A 224 -29.94 -2.96 -16.78
N ASP A 225 -30.82 -3.83 -16.29
CA ASP A 225 -31.44 -4.90 -17.08
C ASP A 225 -30.43 -5.85 -17.75
N VAL A 226 -29.25 -6.04 -17.16
CA VAL A 226 -28.22 -6.96 -17.65
C VAL A 226 -27.84 -7.99 -16.58
N LEU A 227 -27.82 -9.26 -16.98
CA LEU A 227 -27.25 -10.37 -16.23
C LEU A 227 -25.89 -10.73 -16.81
N LEU A 228 -24.88 -10.83 -15.95
CA LEU A 228 -23.56 -11.35 -16.35
C LEU A 228 -23.44 -12.80 -15.91
N GLU A 229 -22.96 -13.67 -16.79
CA GLU A 229 -22.63 -15.06 -16.48
C GLU A 229 -21.13 -15.30 -16.63
N ASN A 230 -20.61 -16.27 -15.86
CA ASN A 230 -19.22 -16.71 -15.90
C ASN A 230 -18.20 -15.56 -15.77
N VAL A 231 -18.47 -14.59 -14.90
CA VAL A 231 -17.59 -13.44 -14.67
C VAL A 231 -16.30 -13.93 -14.03
N SER A 232 -15.18 -13.77 -14.74
CA SER A 232 -13.85 -14.21 -14.32
C SER A 232 -12.83 -13.10 -14.51
N ILE A 233 -11.69 -13.22 -13.83
CA ILE A 233 -10.57 -12.28 -13.96
C ILE A 233 -9.40 -13.06 -14.53
N HIS A 234 -8.86 -12.60 -15.64
CA HIS A 234 -7.57 -13.05 -16.16
C HIS A 234 -6.50 -12.07 -15.70
N MET A 235 -5.47 -12.59 -15.05
CA MET A 235 -4.33 -11.81 -14.57
C MET A 235 -3.09 -12.18 -15.39
N ASP A 236 -2.51 -11.20 -16.08
CA ASP A 236 -1.22 -11.35 -16.73
C ASP A 236 -0.12 -10.95 -15.73
N CYS A 237 0.47 -11.97 -15.09
CA CYS A 237 1.42 -11.82 -14.00
C CYS A 237 2.77 -12.43 -14.39
N GLU A 238 3.75 -11.59 -14.72
CA GLU A 238 5.11 -11.99 -15.09
C GLU A 238 6.09 -12.04 -13.90
N MET A 239 5.60 -11.96 -12.66
CA MET A 239 6.44 -11.94 -11.46
C MET A 239 7.10 -13.30 -11.23
N GLU A 240 8.44 -13.34 -11.20
CA GLU A 240 9.20 -14.54 -10.86
C GLU A 240 8.85 -15.04 -9.45
N GLY A 241 8.56 -16.34 -9.33
CA GLY A 241 8.19 -16.97 -8.07
C GLY A 241 6.68 -16.99 -7.80
N LEU A 242 5.84 -16.53 -8.73
CA LEU A 242 4.40 -16.79 -8.75
C LEU A 242 4.01 -17.72 -9.90
N GLU A 243 3.19 -18.73 -9.60
CA GLU A 243 2.60 -19.63 -10.59
C GLU A 243 1.08 -19.67 -10.40
N GLU A 244 0.31 -19.36 -11.44
CA GLU A 244 -1.15 -19.38 -11.35
C GLU A 244 -1.67 -20.81 -11.18
N GLU A 245 -2.47 -21.03 -10.13
CA GLU A 245 -3.12 -22.33 -9.89
C GLU A 245 -4.54 -22.38 -10.45
N GLY A 246 -5.16 -21.23 -10.65
CA GLY A 246 -6.44 -21.06 -11.33
C GLY A 246 -7.36 -20.02 -10.71
N GLY A 247 -8.46 -19.77 -11.43
CA GLY A 247 -9.51 -18.83 -11.05
C GLY A 247 -10.82 -19.49 -10.62
N ILE A 248 -11.60 -18.77 -9.83
CA ILE A 248 -12.97 -19.13 -9.44
C ILE A 248 -13.89 -18.01 -9.95
N PRO A 249 -14.70 -18.26 -10.99
CA PRO A 249 -15.59 -17.26 -11.54
C PRO A 249 -16.84 -17.07 -10.68
N ILE A 250 -17.47 -15.92 -10.85
CA ILE A 250 -18.85 -15.70 -10.42
C ILE A 250 -19.77 -16.32 -11.47
N LYS A 251 -20.63 -17.24 -11.05
CA LYS A 251 -21.53 -17.96 -11.96
C LYS A 251 -22.52 -17.03 -12.65
N ASP A 252 -23.17 -16.18 -11.87
CA ASP A 252 -24.19 -15.23 -12.28
C ASP A 252 -24.06 -13.96 -11.45
N LEU A 253 -24.24 -12.78 -12.05
CA LEU A 253 -24.19 -11.48 -11.38
C LEU A 253 -25.28 -10.56 -11.96
N ALA A 254 -26.37 -10.42 -11.22
CA ALA A 254 -27.51 -9.60 -11.65
C ALA A 254 -27.22 -8.10 -11.52
N SER A 255 -28.01 -7.29 -12.21
CA SER A 255 -27.98 -5.83 -12.06
C SER A 255 -28.14 -5.41 -10.60
N GLY A 256 -27.24 -4.52 -10.14
CA GLY A 256 -27.18 -4.03 -8.76
C GLY A 256 -26.63 -5.02 -7.73
N GLU A 257 -26.17 -6.20 -8.15
CA GLU A 257 -25.58 -7.20 -7.26
C GLU A 257 -24.05 -7.00 -7.13
N SER A 258 -23.46 -7.46 -6.03
CA SER A 258 -22.00 -7.60 -5.89
C SER A 258 -21.63 -9.01 -5.45
N LYS A 259 -20.72 -9.66 -6.16
CA LYS A 259 -20.16 -10.97 -5.80
C LYS A 259 -18.64 -10.97 -6.00
N SER A 260 -17.96 -11.97 -5.48
CA SER A 260 -16.49 -12.07 -5.54
C SER A 260 -16.05 -13.19 -6.48
N ALA A 261 -15.11 -12.87 -7.38
CA ALA A 261 -14.29 -13.81 -8.13
C ALA A 261 -12.92 -13.94 -7.46
N TYR A 262 -12.22 -15.05 -7.69
CA TYR A 262 -10.90 -15.29 -7.07
C TYR A 262 -9.89 -15.73 -8.11
N VAL A 263 -8.63 -15.33 -7.93
CA VAL A 263 -7.47 -15.84 -8.69
C VAL A 263 -6.40 -16.27 -7.68
N THR A 264 -5.93 -17.50 -7.78
CA THR A 264 -4.96 -18.08 -6.82
C THR A 264 -3.62 -18.30 -7.50
N PHE A 265 -2.55 -17.85 -6.83
CA PHE A 265 -1.18 -18.12 -7.22
C PHE A 265 -0.45 -18.91 -6.12
N ALA A 266 0.29 -19.94 -6.53
CA ALA A 266 1.36 -20.50 -5.73
C ALA A 266 2.55 -19.54 -5.73
N LYS A 267 3.17 -19.38 -4.57
CA LYS A 267 4.32 -18.52 -4.32
C LYS A 267 5.50 -19.38 -3.86
N ASP A 268 6.66 -19.13 -4.43
CA ASP A 268 7.93 -19.65 -3.89
C ASP A 268 8.18 -19.02 -2.50
N PRO A 269 8.30 -19.80 -1.40
CA PRO A 269 8.50 -19.27 -0.05
C PRO A 269 9.68 -18.31 0.08
N ASP A 270 10.75 -18.55 -0.67
CA ASP A 270 11.99 -17.76 -0.61
C ASP A 270 11.98 -16.53 -1.54
N SER A 271 10.92 -16.34 -2.33
CA SER A 271 10.77 -15.19 -3.23
C SER A 271 10.25 -13.94 -2.52
N PHE A 272 10.90 -12.80 -2.82
CA PHE A 272 10.45 -11.46 -2.39
C PHE A 272 9.71 -10.79 -3.54
N LEU A 273 8.42 -11.06 -3.61
CA LEU A 273 7.59 -10.62 -4.72
C LEU A 273 7.34 -9.11 -4.65
N THR A 274 7.66 -8.43 -5.77
CA THR A 274 7.24 -7.06 -6.02
C THR A 274 6.98 -6.89 -7.50
N GLY A 275 5.86 -6.29 -7.86
CA GLY A 275 5.49 -6.08 -9.26
C GLY A 275 4.03 -5.73 -9.43
N SER A 276 3.62 -5.62 -10.68
CA SER A 276 2.22 -5.41 -11.05
C SER A 276 1.77 -6.50 -12.04
N ALA A 277 0.46 -6.73 -12.09
CA ALA A 277 -0.17 -7.64 -13.02
C ALA A 277 -1.34 -6.93 -13.73
N ALA A 278 -1.35 -7.00 -15.06
CA ALA A 278 -2.47 -6.49 -15.84
C ALA A 278 -3.68 -7.40 -15.64
N CYS A 279 -4.88 -6.82 -15.55
CA CYS A 279 -6.09 -7.56 -15.26
C CYS A 279 -7.16 -7.32 -16.34
N VAL A 280 -7.86 -8.37 -16.73
CA VAL A 280 -8.98 -8.31 -17.68
C VAL A 280 -10.17 -9.04 -17.06
N LEU A 281 -11.31 -8.36 -16.99
CA LEU A 281 -12.58 -8.94 -16.60
C LEU A 281 -13.24 -9.57 -17.82
N CYS A 282 -13.48 -10.88 -17.79
CA CYS A 282 -14.12 -11.62 -18.88
C CYS A 282 -15.49 -12.12 -18.42
N PHE A 283 -16.53 -11.94 -19.24
CA PHE A 283 -17.90 -12.32 -18.88
C PHE A 283 -18.77 -12.59 -20.10
N THR A 284 -19.92 -13.23 -19.89
CA THR A 284 -20.98 -13.36 -20.88
C THR A 284 -22.14 -12.44 -20.49
N MET A 285 -22.44 -11.46 -21.33
CA MET A 285 -23.53 -10.51 -21.13
C MET A 285 -24.85 -11.04 -21.68
N LYS A 286 -25.92 -10.99 -20.88
CA LYS A 286 -27.29 -11.30 -21.29
C LYS A 286 -28.22 -10.16 -20.93
N GLU A 287 -28.97 -9.66 -21.91
CA GLU A 287 -30.04 -8.68 -21.66
C GLU A 287 -31.20 -9.37 -20.93
N VAL A 288 -31.86 -8.64 -20.03
CA VAL A 288 -33.03 -9.09 -19.28
C VAL A 288 -34.26 -8.40 -19.84
N ASP A 289 -35.21 -9.19 -20.33
CA ASP A 289 -36.46 -8.67 -20.89
C ASP A 289 -37.29 -8.00 -19.78
N LYS A 290 -37.72 -6.76 -20.01
CA LYS A 290 -38.40 -5.91 -19.01
C LYS A 290 -39.81 -6.36 -18.67
N ASP A 291 -40.47 -7.07 -19.59
CA ASP A 291 -41.86 -7.52 -19.44
C ASP A 291 -41.93 -8.87 -18.73
N THR A 292 -40.92 -9.74 -18.94
CA THR A 292 -40.87 -11.11 -18.39
C THR A 292 -39.91 -11.25 -17.20
N GLY A 293 -38.87 -10.41 -17.12
CA GLY A 293 -37.79 -10.51 -16.14
C GLY A 293 -36.84 -11.69 -16.37
N GLU A 294 -36.94 -12.36 -17.52
CA GLU A 294 -36.08 -13.50 -17.88
C GLU A 294 -34.88 -13.02 -18.72
N PRO A 295 -33.66 -13.52 -18.45
CA PRO A 295 -32.50 -13.23 -19.30
C PRO A 295 -32.64 -13.93 -20.64
N GLU A 296 -32.14 -13.30 -21.70
CA GLU A 296 -32.07 -13.90 -23.03
C GLU A 296 -31.24 -15.21 -23.03
N GLU A 297 -31.63 -16.19 -23.85
CA GLU A 297 -30.91 -17.47 -23.94
C GLU A 297 -29.51 -17.30 -24.53
N ASP A 298 -29.38 -16.43 -25.53
CA ASP A 298 -28.13 -16.12 -26.20
C ASP A 298 -27.42 -14.96 -25.49
N GLY A 299 -26.16 -15.18 -25.09
CA GLY A 299 -25.31 -14.16 -24.48
C GLY A 299 -24.13 -13.80 -25.36
N THR A 300 -23.58 -12.59 -25.18
CA THR A 300 -22.37 -12.13 -25.88
C THR A 300 -21.19 -12.17 -24.93
N GLU A 301 -20.11 -12.86 -25.32
CA GLU A 301 -18.84 -12.81 -24.58
C GLU A 301 -18.16 -11.46 -24.80
N ASP A 302 -17.70 -10.84 -23.71
CA ASP A 302 -17.02 -9.55 -23.73
C ASP A 302 -15.91 -9.49 -22.67
N GLU A 303 -15.01 -8.52 -22.86
CA GLU A 303 -13.84 -8.29 -22.02
C GLU A 303 -13.75 -6.82 -21.62
N TYR A 304 -13.43 -6.55 -20.35
CA TYR A 304 -13.26 -5.22 -19.82
C TYR A 304 -11.88 -5.08 -19.17
N GLN A 305 -11.08 -4.14 -19.68
CA GLN A 305 -9.74 -3.89 -19.16
C GLN A 305 -9.79 -3.23 -17.78
N LEU A 306 -9.08 -3.79 -16.81
CA LEU A 306 -8.97 -3.25 -15.45
C LEU A 306 -7.62 -2.56 -15.24
N GLU A 307 -7.53 -1.75 -14.19
CA GLU A 307 -6.24 -1.25 -13.72
C GLU A 307 -5.33 -2.38 -13.20
N GLU A 308 -4.03 -2.13 -13.22
CA GLU A 308 -3.04 -3.11 -12.77
C GLU A 308 -3.12 -3.34 -11.25
N VAL A 309 -3.05 -4.60 -10.85
CA VAL A 309 -2.94 -4.98 -9.45
C VAL A 309 -1.47 -4.93 -9.03
N VAL A 310 -1.18 -4.30 -7.90
CA VAL A 310 0.19 -4.20 -7.38
C VAL A 310 0.39 -5.12 -6.18
N LEU A 311 1.42 -5.95 -6.27
CA LEU A 311 1.91 -6.78 -5.17
C LEU A 311 3.23 -6.20 -4.65
N ASN A 312 3.30 -5.96 -3.35
CA ASN A 312 4.46 -5.39 -2.68
C ASN A 312 4.96 -6.33 -1.58
N ILE A 313 6.23 -6.20 -1.21
CA ILE A 313 6.82 -6.95 -0.09
C ILE A 313 6.05 -6.71 1.22
N CYS A 314 5.51 -5.50 1.43
CA CYS A 314 4.73 -5.18 2.63
C CYS A 314 3.43 -5.99 2.75
N ASP A 315 2.90 -6.57 1.67
CA ASP A 315 1.73 -7.45 1.70
C ASP A 315 2.02 -8.78 2.43
N PHE A 316 3.29 -9.13 2.59
CA PHE A 316 3.77 -10.33 3.29
C PHE A 316 4.32 -10.05 4.69
N ILE A 317 4.35 -8.79 5.11
CA ILE A 317 4.88 -8.39 6.42
C ILE A 317 3.71 -8.12 7.36
N GLU A 318 3.64 -8.87 8.45
CA GLU A 318 2.70 -8.63 9.55
C GLU A 318 3.39 -7.83 10.67
N PRO A 319 2.74 -6.79 11.21
CA PRO A 319 3.24 -6.12 12.41
C PRO A 319 3.27 -7.10 13.58
N TYR A 320 4.44 -7.27 14.18
CA TYR A 320 4.61 -8.07 15.38
C TYR A 320 4.54 -7.14 16.59
N GLU A 321 3.53 -7.34 17.45
CA GLU A 321 3.44 -6.61 18.71
C GLU A 321 4.50 -7.11 19.68
N VAL A 322 5.35 -6.17 20.12
CA VAL A 322 6.46 -6.45 21.02
C VAL A 322 6.07 -5.95 22.40
N ALA A 323 5.65 -6.85 23.28
CA ALA A 323 5.13 -6.50 24.62
C ALA A 323 6.25 -5.97 25.53
N ASN A 324 7.46 -6.51 25.39
CA ASN A 324 8.64 -5.99 26.06
C ASN A 324 9.82 -6.07 25.10
N PHE A 325 10.05 -4.97 24.39
CA PHE A 325 11.10 -4.89 23.38
C PHE A 325 12.44 -5.36 23.88
N HIS A 326 12.82 -5.06 25.13
CA HIS A 326 14.11 -5.50 25.64
C HIS A 326 14.20 -7.02 25.78
N LYS A 327 13.15 -7.66 26.31
CA LYS A 327 13.13 -9.11 26.49
C LYS A 327 12.99 -9.83 25.16
N ASP A 328 12.09 -9.38 24.29
CA ASP A 328 11.88 -9.98 22.97
C ASP A 328 13.11 -9.76 22.07
N TRP A 329 13.84 -8.66 22.24
CA TRP A 329 15.12 -8.39 21.58
C TRP A 329 16.28 -9.21 22.15
N ASP A 330 16.31 -9.43 23.46
CA ASP A 330 17.33 -10.28 24.11
C ASP A 330 17.10 -11.76 23.75
N ASP A 331 15.85 -12.23 23.72
CA ASP A 331 15.47 -13.59 23.30
C ASP A 331 15.74 -13.82 21.80
N VAL A 332 15.55 -12.81 20.94
CA VAL A 332 16.00 -12.84 19.52
C VAL A 332 17.53 -12.81 19.41
N GLY A 333 18.22 -12.24 20.38
CA GLY A 333 19.69 -12.20 20.45
C GLY A 333 20.34 -13.47 21.02
N GLU A 334 19.54 -14.42 21.53
CA GLU A 334 20.00 -15.73 22.01
C GLU A 334 19.72 -16.90 21.03
N LEU A 335 19.04 -16.66 19.90
CA LEU A 335 18.82 -17.59 18.77
C LEU A 335 19.95 -17.54 17.74
#